data_AF-A0A939IFE3-F1
#
_entry.id   AF-A0A939IFE3-F1
#
_cell.length_a   1.000
_cell.length_b   1.000
_cell.length_c   1.000
_cell.angle_alpha   90.00
_cell.angle_beta   90.00
_cell.angle_gamma   90.00
#
_symmetry.space_group_name_H-M   'P 1'
#
loop_
_entity.id
_entity.type
_entity.pdbx_description
1 polymer ?
#
loop_
_entity_poly.entity_id
_entity_poly.type
_entity_poly.pdbx_seq_one_letter_code
_entity_poly.pdbx_strand_id
1 'polypeptide(L)'
;MAFNCSGVNLGISSNLPSLAKIPACAGQIQEADLLLLGAMGTAAISYAEGGCLVQILGGWQVICWALVMAFPILLIPVTYTVFQYGLVASPTAWLGFSYVSIFSQFLAFFAWYYGMSIGGVARVSQI
;
A
#
# COMPACT_ATOMS: atom_id res chain seq x y z
N MET A 1 -22.72 -5.15 -5.40
CA MET A 1 -24.11 -4.69 -5.55
C MET A 1 -24.66 -4.42 -4.15
N ALA A 2 -25.02 -3.24 -3.66
CA ALA A 2 -25.08 -1.88 -4.18
C ALA A 2 -24.84 -0.94 -2.97
N PHE A 3 -23.94 0.03 -3.07
CA PHE A 3 -23.91 1.14 -2.11
C PHE A 3 -25.04 2.09 -2.51
N ASN A 4 -26.12 2.07 -1.73
CA ASN A 4 -27.33 2.85 -1.95
C ASN A 4 -27.07 4.32 -1.57
N CYS A 5 -26.85 5.16 -2.58
CA CYS A 5 -26.68 6.62 -2.48
C CYS A 5 -27.98 7.38 -2.82
N SER A 6 -29.15 6.90 -2.41
CA SER A 6 -30.39 7.70 -2.53
C SER A 6 -30.66 8.47 -1.25
N GLY A 7 -30.28 9.76 -1.20
CA GLY A 7 -30.77 10.65 -0.14
C GLY A 7 -30.04 11.97 0.12
N VAL A 8 -28.92 12.28 -0.54
CA VAL A 8 -28.21 13.55 -0.27
C VAL A 8 -28.81 14.68 -1.12
N ASN A 9 -29.88 15.27 -0.61
CA ASN A 9 -30.45 16.51 -1.11
C ASN A 9 -29.59 17.69 -0.60
N LEU A 10 -28.85 18.35 -1.50
CA LEU A 10 -27.94 19.46 -1.21
C LEU A 10 -28.73 20.75 -0.92
N GLY A 11 -29.26 20.87 0.29
CA GLY A 11 -29.77 22.13 0.84
C GLY A 11 -28.74 22.83 1.71
N ILE A 12 -27.80 23.55 1.12
CA ILE A 12 -26.83 24.39 1.85
C ILE A 12 -27.51 25.72 2.21
N SER A 13 -28.07 25.81 3.42
CA SER A 13 -28.48 27.07 4.06
C SER A 13 -27.56 27.38 5.25
N SER A 14 -26.50 28.13 4.95
CA SER A 14 -25.93 29.26 5.68
C SER A 14 -25.87 29.32 7.23
N ASN A 15 -25.67 28.26 8.01
CA ASN A 15 -25.20 28.41 9.42
C ASN A 15 -24.48 27.14 9.94
N LEU A 16 -23.23 27.27 10.40
CA LEU A 16 -22.44 26.20 11.04
C LEU A 16 -23.15 25.68 12.30
N PRO A 17 -23.47 24.37 12.35
CA PRO A 17 -22.90 23.51 13.38
C PRO A 17 -22.58 22.12 12.80
N SER A 18 -21.61 22.04 11.87
CA SER A 18 -21.23 20.77 11.21
C SER A 18 -20.05 20.04 11.87
N LEU A 19 -19.48 20.57 12.96
CA LEU A 19 -18.44 19.87 13.74
C LEU A 19 -18.98 18.85 14.77
N ALA A 20 -20.28 18.53 14.75
CA ALA A 20 -20.92 17.64 15.74
C ALA A 20 -21.37 16.27 15.18
N LYS A 21 -20.93 15.88 13.97
CA LYS A 21 -21.20 14.56 13.38
C LYS A 21 -19.93 13.83 12.96
N ILE A 22 -18.88 13.92 13.78
CA ILE A 22 -17.96 12.79 13.90
C ILE A 22 -18.63 11.88 14.92
N PRO A 23 -19.38 10.81 14.53
CA PRO A 23 -19.63 9.75 15.48
C PRO A 23 -18.26 9.23 15.90
N ALA A 24 -17.92 9.55 17.15
CA ALA A 24 -16.70 9.17 17.81
C ALA A 24 -16.68 7.64 17.96
N CYS A 25 -16.05 6.93 17.04
CA CYS A 25 -15.52 5.59 17.31
C CYS A 25 -14.21 5.72 18.10
N ALA A 26 -14.22 6.49 19.18
CA ALA A 26 -13.09 6.61 20.10
C ALA A 26 -13.32 5.61 21.25
N GLY A 27 -13.09 4.32 21.00
CA GLY A 27 -13.01 3.32 22.08
C GLY A 27 -13.53 1.90 21.82
N GLN A 28 -14.09 1.58 20.66
CA GLN A 28 -14.49 0.19 20.34
C GLN A 28 -13.58 -0.39 19.26
N ILE A 29 -13.01 -1.57 19.54
CA ILE A 29 -12.23 -2.35 18.56
C ILE A 29 -13.18 -2.77 17.43
N GLN A 30 -12.95 -2.26 16.23
CA GLN A 30 -13.67 -2.65 15.02
C GLN A 30 -12.95 -3.82 14.33
N GLU A 31 -13.66 -4.60 13.51
CA GLU A 31 -13.04 -5.66 12.70
C GLU A 31 -11.89 -5.12 11.82
N ALA A 32 -12.01 -3.88 11.34
CA ALA A 32 -10.96 -3.19 10.62
C ALA A 32 -9.69 -3.00 11.45
N ASP A 33 -9.80 -2.77 12.77
CA ASP A 33 -8.64 -2.60 13.66
C ASP A 33 -7.87 -3.91 13.81
N LEU A 34 -8.59 -5.04 13.87
CA LEU A 34 -7.98 -6.37 13.92
C LEU A 34 -7.26 -6.71 12.61
N LEU A 35 -7.87 -6.40 11.47
CA LEU A 35 -7.25 -6.57 10.16
C LEU A 35 -6.01 -5.68 10.00
N LEU A 36 -6.07 -4.44 10.47
CA LEU A 36 -4.94 -3.51 10.49
C LEU A 36 -3.80 -4.04 11.36
N LEU A 37 -4.10 -4.52 12.57
CA LEU A 37 -3.10 -5.14 13.45
C LEU A 37 -2.46 -6.37 12.80
N GLY A 38 -3.25 -7.23 12.16
CA GLY A 38 -2.75 -8.37 11.40
C GLY A 38 -1.85 -7.96 10.23
N ALA A 39 -2.26 -6.93 9.47
CA ALA A 39 -1.47 -6.37 8.37
C ALA A 39 -0.14 -5.75 8.87
N MET A 40 -0.17 -5.05 10.00
CA MET A 40 1.02 -4.48 10.62
C MET A 40 1.99 -5.57 11.09
N GLY A 41 1.48 -6.62 11.75
CA GLY A 41 2.30 -7.73 12.22
C GLY A 41 2.96 -8.49 11.08
N THR A 42 2.19 -8.83 10.05
CA THR A 42 2.72 -9.52 8.85
C THR A 42 3.72 -8.63 8.09
N ALA A 43 3.44 -7.34 7.94
CA ALA A 43 4.37 -6.39 7.34
C ALA A 43 5.70 -6.33 8.13
N ALA A 44 5.64 -6.22 9.47
CA ALA A 44 6.83 -6.16 10.31
C ALA A 44 7.71 -7.42 10.19
N ILE A 45 7.09 -8.61 10.20
CA ILE A 45 7.81 -9.89 10.04
C ILE A 45 8.48 -9.93 8.66
N SER A 46 7.74 -9.65 7.58
CA SER A 46 8.28 -9.67 6.22
C SER A 46 9.43 -8.68 6.03
N TYR A 47 9.36 -7.52 6.70
CA TYR A 47 10.37 -6.48 6.62
C TYR A 47 11.67 -6.90 7.33
N ALA A 48 11.55 -7.52 8.51
CA ALA A 48 12.71 -8.04 9.24
C ALA A 48 13.40 -9.17 8.46
N GLU A 49 12.64 -10.10 7.90
CA GLU A 49 13.17 -11.19 7.07
C GLU A 49 13.83 -10.67 5.79
N GLY A 50 13.18 -9.72 5.11
CA GLY A 50 13.73 -9.07 3.92
C GLY A 50 15.05 -8.37 4.19
N GLY A 51 15.16 -7.67 5.32
CA GLY A 51 16.40 -7.03 5.74
C GLY A 51 17.54 -8.01 6.09
N CYS A 52 17.21 -9.19 6.63
CA CYS A 52 18.18 -10.27 6.83
C CYS A 52 18.67 -10.84 5.49
N LEU A 53 17.73 -11.10 4.56
CA LEU A 53 18.04 -11.65 3.22
C LEU A 53 18.98 -10.74 2.42
N VAL A 54 18.85 -9.41 2.59
CA VAL A 54 19.68 -8.41 1.92
C VAL A 54 21.15 -8.52 2.32
N GLN A 55 21.45 -8.97 3.54
CA GLN A 55 22.84 -9.17 3.99
C GLN A 55 23.50 -10.39 3.33
N ILE A 56 22.71 -11.35 2.86
CA ILE A 56 23.19 -12.63 2.29
C ILE A 56 23.25 -12.57 0.76
N LEU A 57 22.16 -12.10 0.12
CA LEU A 57 22.00 -12.12 -1.35
C LEU A 57 22.30 -10.76 -2.01
N GLY A 58 22.35 -9.69 -1.21
CA GLY A 58 22.45 -8.32 -1.74
C GLY A 58 21.09 -7.75 -2.16
N GLY A 59 20.91 -6.44 -1.94
CA GLY A 59 19.61 -5.78 -2.04
C GLY A 59 18.90 -5.89 -3.38
N TRP A 60 19.63 -5.83 -4.49
CA TRP A 60 19.04 -5.89 -5.82
C TRP A 60 18.46 -7.27 -6.16
N GLN A 61 19.07 -8.35 -5.68
CA GLN A 61 18.59 -9.70 -5.93
C GLN A 61 17.30 -9.97 -5.15
N VAL A 62 17.25 -9.51 -3.89
CA VAL A 62 16.09 -9.67 -3.03
C VAL A 62 14.86 -9.01 -3.64
N ILE A 63 14.96 -7.76 -4.13
CA ILE A 63 13.80 -7.10 -4.75
C ILE A 63 13.38 -7.75 -6.07
N CYS A 64 14.34 -8.19 -6.91
CA CYS A 64 14.01 -8.89 -8.16
C CYS A 64 13.28 -10.21 -7.89
N TRP A 65 13.78 -11.03 -6.95
CA TRP A 65 13.12 -12.28 -6.59
C TRP A 65 11.77 -12.06 -5.90
N ALA A 66 11.66 -11.05 -5.05
CA ALA A 66 10.38 -10.67 -4.43
C ALA A 66 9.34 -10.30 -5.49
N LEU A 67 9.71 -9.53 -6.53
CA LEU A 67 8.81 -9.19 -7.64
C LEU A 67 8.38 -10.42 -8.45
N VAL A 68 9.31 -11.33 -8.75
CA VAL A 68 9.00 -12.57 -9.47
C VAL A 68 8.01 -13.43 -8.69
N MET A 69 8.17 -13.52 -7.37
CA MET A 69 7.24 -14.27 -6.51
C MET A 69 5.90 -13.55 -6.29
N ALA A 70 5.88 -12.22 -6.24
CA ALA A 70 4.67 -11.42 -6.06
C ALA A 70 3.82 -11.35 -7.35
N PHE A 71 4.45 -11.42 -8.53
CA PHE A 71 3.78 -11.35 -9.83
C PHE A 71 2.59 -12.32 -9.99
N PRO A 72 2.71 -13.64 -9.73
CA PRO A 72 1.57 -14.56 -9.85
C PRO A 72 0.45 -14.25 -8.86
N ILE A 73 0.77 -13.73 -7.67
CA ILE A 73 -0.22 -13.37 -6.66
C ILE A 73 -1.01 -12.13 -7.13
N LEU A 74 -0.31 -11.12 -7.66
CA LEU A 74 -0.91 -9.90 -8.19
C LEU A 74 -1.72 -10.14 -9.48
N LEU A 75 -1.35 -11.15 -10.27
CA LEU A 75 -2.10 -11.50 -11.49
C LEU A 75 -3.57 -11.82 -11.20
N ILE A 76 -3.89 -12.42 -10.05
CA ILE A 76 -5.27 -12.81 -9.71
C ILE A 76 -6.21 -11.59 -9.63
N PRO A 77 -5.99 -10.60 -8.74
CA PRO A 77 -6.86 -9.43 -8.65
C PRO A 77 -6.76 -8.53 -9.88
N VAL A 78 -5.60 -8.45 -10.54
CA VAL A 78 -5.43 -7.64 -11.76
C VAL A 78 -6.25 -8.22 -12.91
N THR A 79 -6.12 -9.52 -13.20
CA THR A 79 -6.91 -10.14 -14.27
C THR A 79 -8.40 -10.06 -13.96
N TYR A 80 -8.81 -10.31 -12.71
CA TYR A 80 -10.20 -10.17 -12.30
C TYR A 80 -10.75 -8.76 -12.55
N THR A 81 -10.02 -7.71 -12.17
CA THR A 81 -10.46 -6.32 -12.39
C THR A 81 -10.45 -5.94 -13.87
N VAL A 82 -9.48 -6.41 -14.65
CA VAL A 82 -9.43 -6.21 -16.10
C VAL A 82 -10.61 -6.89 -16.80
N PHE A 83 -11.00 -8.09 -16.39
CA PHE A 83 -12.20 -8.76 -16.93
C PHE A 83 -13.50 -8.00 -16.62
N GLN A 84 -13.59 -7.36 -15.45
CA GLN A 84 -14.78 -6.62 -15.02
C GLN A 84 -14.89 -5.22 -15.62
N TYR A 85 -13.77 -4.50 -15.72
CA TYR A 85 -13.76 -3.06 -16.03
C TYR A 85 -12.96 -2.70 -17.30
N GLY A 86 -12.25 -3.65 -17.90
CA GLY A 86 -11.37 -3.41 -19.04
C GLY A 86 -10.06 -2.71 -18.66
N LEU A 87 -9.24 -2.43 -19.67
CA LEU A 87 -7.91 -1.82 -19.56
C LEU A 87 -7.90 -0.44 -20.24
N VAL A 88 -8.80 0.44 -19.79
CA VAL A 88 -8.98 1.77 -20.37
C VAL A 88 -8.39 2.83 -19.44
N ALA A 89 -7.26 3.42 -19.83
CA ALA A 89 -6.65 4.53 -19.13
C ALA A 89 -6.01 5.51 -20.13
N SER A 90 -5.96 6.80 -19.77
CA SER A 90 -5.33 7.82 -20.62
C SER A 90 -3.81 7.59 -20.74
N PRO A 91 -3.16 8.09 -21.80
CA PRO A 91 -1.70 8.03 -21.92
C PRO A 91 -0.98 8.66 -20.71
N THR A 92 -1.53 9.74 -20.16
CA THR A 92 -0.99 10.39 -18.97
C THR A 92 -1.08 9.53 -17.71
N ALA A 93 -2.17 8.77 -17.53
CA ALA A 93 -2.32 7.83 -16.43
C ALA A 93 -1.30 6.70 -16.54
N TRP A 94 -1.07 6.18 -17.75
CA TRP A 94 -0.03 5.18 -18.00
C TRP A 94 1.37 5.69 -17.71
N LEU A 95 1.70 6.91 -18.15
CA LEU A 95 3.00 7.53 -17.83
C LEU A 95 3.19 7.74 -16.33
N GLY A 96 2.15 8.21 -15.62
CA GLY A 96 2.17 8.36 -14.17
C GLY A 96 2.38 7.02 -13.46
N PHE A 97 1.67 5.98 -13.89
CA PHE A 97 1.85 4.62 -13.38
C PHE A 97 3.27 4.10 -13.61
N SER A 98 3.78 4.20 -14.84
CA SER A 98 5.15 3.79 -15.17
C SER A 98 6.19 4.53 -14.33
N TYR A 99 6.03 5.83 -14.14
CA TYR A 99 6.94 6.63 -13.32
C TYR A 99 6.95 6.16 -11.86
N VAL A 100 5.77 6.05 -11.24
CA VAL A 100 5.65 5.63 -9.84
C VAL A 100 6.16 4.19 -9.66
N SER A 101 5.85 3.27 -10.57
CA SER A 101 6.30 1.87 -10.49
C SER A 101 7.82 1.72 -10.64
N ILE A 102 8.43 2.40 -11.61
CA ILE A 102 9.86 2.23 -11.91
C ILE A 102 10.72 3.03 -10.93
N PHE A 103 10.46 4.33 -10.77
CA PHE A 103 11.33 5.19 -9.99
C PHE A 103 11.01 5.13 -8.49
N SER A 104 9.74 5.32 -8.14
CA SER A 104 9.34 5.46 -6.74
C SER A 104 9.22 4.13 -6.00
N GLN A 105 8.79 3.08 -6.69
CA GLN A 105 8.72 1.75 -6.10
C GLN A 105 10.02 1.00 -6.37
N PHE A 106 10.30 0.61 -7.61
CA PHE A 106 11.43 -0.30 -7.88
C PHE A 106 12.81 0.31 -7.54
N LEU A 107 13.18 1.46 -8.10
CA LEU A 107 14.51 2.05 -7.89
C LEU A 107 14.74 2.55 -6.46
N ALA A 108 13.69 3.08 -5.81
CA ALA A 108 13.78 3.49 -4.40
C ALA A 108 14.19 2.33 -3.49
N PHE A 109 13.72 1.11 -3.76
CA PHE A 109 14.10 -0.08 -3.00
C PHE A 109 15.60 -0.40 -3.11
N PHE A 110 16.28 -0.08 -4.22
CA PHE A 110 17.73 -0.29 -4.31
C PHE A 110 18.48 0.60 -3.32
N ALA A 111 18.13 1.90 -3.29
CA ALA A 111 18.73 2.84 -2.35
C ALA A 111 18.44 2.44 -0.90
N TRP A 112 17.19 2.03 -0.63
CA TRP A 112 16.76 1.58 0.68
C TRP A 112 17.48 0.32 1.16
N TYR A 113 17.53 -0.73 0.32
CA TYR A 113 18.22 -1.98 0.66
C TYR A 113 19.74 -1.80 0.74
N TYR A 114 20.31 -0.94 -0.09
CA TYR A 114 21.71 -0.55 0.03
C TYR A 114 21.98 0.14 1.37
N GLY A 115 21.13 1.09 1.79
CA GLY A 115 21.21 1.72 3.11
C GLY A 115 21.09 0.72 4.27
N MET A 116 20.14 -0.22 4.19
CA MET A 116 19.99 -1.28 5.19
C MET A 116 21.17 -2.25 5.24
N SER A 117 21.84 -2.51 4.12
CA SER A 117 23.03 -3.37 4.10
C SER A 117 24.21 -2.74 4.86
N ILE A 118 24.31 -1.40 4.87
CA ILE A 118 25.39 -0.66 5.53
C ILE A 118 25.08 -0.44 7.02
N GLY A 119 23.84 -0.06 7.34
CA GLY A 119 23.45 0.34 8.70
C GLY A 119 22.81 -0.76 9.55
N GLY A 120 22.33 -1.84 8.94
CA GLY A 120 21.45 -2.83 9.59
C GLY A 120 20.04 -2.30 9.82
N VAL A 121 19.04 -3.18 9.77
CA VAL A 121 17.61 -2.85 9.88
C VAL A 121 17.30 -2.08 11.17
N ALA A 122 17.83 -2.54 12.31
CA ALA A 122 17.54 -1.97 13.62
C ALA A 122 18.08 -0.53 13.81
N ARG A 123 19.21 -0.18 13.18
CA ARG A 123 19.82 1.15 13.34
C ARG A 123 19.18 2.17 12.40
N VAL A 124 18.81 1.76 11.19
CA VAL A 124 18.13 2.62 10.20
C VAL A 124 16.69 2.93 10.63
N SER A 125 16.05 2.06 11.40
CA SER A 125 14.70 2.30 11.92
C SER A 125 14.65 3.21 13.17
N GLN A 126 15.78 3.52 13.79
CA GLN A 126 15.85 4.31 15.03
C GLN A 126 16.31 5.77 14.83
N ILE A 127 16.74 6.12 13.62
CA ILE A 127 17.17 7.49 13.26
C ILE A 127 16.01 8.42 12.95
#